data_AF-A0A1V4AW89-F1
#
_entry.id   AF-A0A1V4AW89-F1
#
_cell.length_a   1.000
_cell.length_b   1.000
_cell.length_c   1.000
_cell.angle_alpha   90.00
_cell.angle_beta   90.00
_cell.angle_gamma   90.00
#
_symmetry.space_group_name_H-M   'P 1'
#
loop_
_entity.id
_entity.type
_entity.pdbx_description
1 polymer ?
#
loop_
_entity_poly.entity_id
_entity_poly.type
_entity_poly.pdbx_seq_one_letter_code
_entity_poly.pdbx_strand_id
1 'polypeptide(L)'
;MPSLLAEATGSTFPNVSSQQLNQLAIKVPSATEQKIIADILKSFDDKIELNRQTNQTLEAIAQAIYKEWFVDFRFPHSPLEGCPKGGVDKGWQAKPDGVDSLQLTSVSPASWQKNSLFPFWTLPKNRTLQERSKELRKQGILSEVVFWKTFKDKKKLGWDIDRQVIIGNFIVDFFIPELVFEIDGSSHNDKQEYDQKRDAFLSSLQLKVVRIPGKDVLGNIEGVWRFVTRLIKERVEELSPPRPSGTPQEGKCPPRQASPATPQEGKKCEMQDSELGPIPKGWRVGKLGEVCEFAYGKGLKFESRIDGKYPVVGSNGIVGTHAEYFVDGPGVVIGRKGTIGEVLWIHQNFFPIDTTFYIKDLLGVKGLYFHYFLLKSQDFKKISSDSAVPGLNRNQAYDNTVTIPTKNNINEFNKIVRDMFENIQNNEQQSTALAAIRDALLPKLMSGEIAV
;
A
#
# COMPACT_ATOMS: atom_id res chain seq x y z
N MET A 1 21.93 -25.62 12.10
CA MET A 1 22.99 -26.54 11.66
C MET A 1 24.24 -26.33 12.53
N PRO A 2 24.35 -26.94 13.72
CA PRO A 2 25.54 -26.78 14.58
C PRO A 2 26.82 -27.31 13.93
N SER A 3 26.72 -28.43 13.19
CA SER A 3 27.80 -29.06 12.43
C SER A 3 28.46 -28.14 11.41
N LEU A 4 27.70 -27.26 10.75
CA LEU A 4 28.22 -26.37 9.71
C LEU A 4 29.01 -25.18 10.31
N LEU A 5 28.80 -24.84 11.58
CA LEU A 5 29.65 -23.92 12.33
C LEU A 5 30.88 -24.61 12.94
N ALA A 6 30.81 -25.91 13.23
CA ALA A 6 31.95 -26.69 13.71
C ALA A 6 33.01 -26.93 12.62
N GLU A 7 32.60 -27.01 11.34
CA GLU A 7 33.49 -27.06 10.18
C GLU A 7 34.10 -25.70 9.79
N ALA A 8 33.75 -24.60 10.47
CA ALA A 8 34.23 -23.29 10.10
C ALA A 8 35.68 -23.04 10.58
N THR A 9 36.56 -22.71 9.62
CA THR A 9 37.98 -22.44 9.84
C THR A 9 38.27 -20.94 9.93
N GLY A 10 39.27 -20.54 10.71
CA GLY A 10 39.67 -19.14 10.90
C GLY A 10 39.00 -18.46 12.10
N SER A 11 39.81 -17.86 12.97
CA SER A 11 39.36 -17.28 14.26
C SER A 11 38.69 -15.90 14.15
N THR A 12 39.00 -15.12 13.12
CA THR A 12 38.47 -13.76 12.93
C THR A 12 37.29 -13.71 11.94
N PHE A 13 37.30 -14.59 10.95
CA PHE A 13 36.26 -14.71 9.92
C PHE A 13 36.03 -16.20 9.64
N PRO A 14 34.97 -16.82 10.20
CA PRO A 14 34.70 -18.24 10.03
C PRO A 14 34.39 -18.58 8.57
N ASN A 15 35.15 -19.51 8.00
CA ASN A 15 35.12 -19.92 6.60
C ASN A 15 34.86 -21.43 6.47
N VAL A 16 33.82 -21.82 5.73
CA VAL A 16 33.58 -23.21 5.32
C VAL A 16 33.82 -23.31 3.81
N SER A 17 34.78 -24.14 3.40
CA SER A 17 35.10 -24.32 1.99
C SER A 17 34.07 -25.19 1.26
N SER A 18 33.96 -25.04 -0.06
CA SER A 18 33.11 -25.89 -0.90
C SER A 18 33.46 -27.38 -0.78
N GLN A 19 34.71 -27.71 -0.48
CA GLN A 19 35.15 -29.09 -0.26
C GLN A 19 34.59 -29.67 1.05
N GLN A 20 34.58 -28.89 2.13
CA GLN A 20 33.96 -29.30 3.40
C GLN A 20 32.44 -29.40 3.29
N LEU A 21 31.78 -28.45 2.60
CA LEU A 21 30.34 -28.52 2.34
C LEU A 21 29.96 -29.81 1.58
N ASN A 22 30.76 -30.20 0.58
CA ASN A 22 30.54 -31.44 -0.18
C ASN A 22 30.84 -32.73 0.61
N GLN A 23 31.53 -32.63 1.75
CA GLN A 23 31.84 -33.77 2.64
C GLN A 23 30.90 -33.85 3.86
N LEU A 24 30.00 -32.89 4.04
CA LEU A 24 29.14 -32.78 5.21
C LEU A 24 28.06 -33.89 5.22
N ALA A 25 28.25 -34.91 6.06
CA ALA A 25 27.27 -35.98 6.23
C ALA A 25 25.96 -35.45 6.83
N ILE A 26 24.87 -35.48 6.05
CA ILE A 26 23.52 -35.11 6.49
C ILE A 26 22.61 -36.34 6.53
N LYS A 27 21.72 -36.41 7.54
CA LYS A 27 20.64 -37.39 7.57
C LYS A 27 19.57 -36.98 6.55
N VAL A 28 19.30 -37.83 5.57
CA VAL A 28 18.32 -37.61 4.50
C VAL A 28 17.12 -38.53 4.72
N PRO A 29 15.92 -38.02 5.05
CA PRO A 29 14.70 -38.82 5.12
C PRO A 29 14.29 -39.37 3.74
N SER A 30 13.30 -40.26 3.66
CA SER A 30 12.72 -40.69 2.38
C SER A 30 12.12 -39.50 1.60
N ALA A 31 11.95 -39.66 0.29
CA ALA A 31 11.37 -38.61 -0.56
C ALA A 31 9.94 -38.20 -0.13
N THR A 32 9.19 -39.12 0.49
CA THR A 32 7.86 -38.85 1.06
C THR A 32 7.96 -37.98 2.30
N GLU A 33 8.79 -38.37 3.27
CA GLU A 33 9.02 -37.60 4.51
C GLU A 33 9.59 -36.21 4.19
N GLN A 34 10.59 -36.13 3.29
CA GLN A 34 11.15 -34.85 2.82
C GLN A 34 10.07 -33.90 2.31
N LYS A 35 9.11 -34.41 1.52
CA LYS A 35 8.02 -33.60 0.99
C LYS A 35 7.09 -33.12 2.11
N ILE A 36 6.67 -34.01 3.01
CA ILE A 36 5.78 -33.64 4.12
C ILE A 36 6.44 -32.61 5.03
N ILE A 37 7.73 -32.79 5.37
CA ILE A 37 8.52 -31.84 6.14
C ILE A 37 8.62 -30.48 5.42
N ALA A 38 8.86 -30.48 4.11
CA ALA A 38 8.93 -29.25 3.33
C ALA A 38 7.57 -28.52 3.27
N ASP A 39 6.47 -29.24 3.00
CA ASP A 39 5.11 -28.68 2.95
C ASP A 39 4.67 -28.13 4.33
N ILE A 40 5.03 -28.81 5.44
CA ILE A 40 4.83 -28.33 6.82
C ILE A 40 5.61 -27.04 7.07
N LEU A 41 6.93 -27.04 6.88
CA LEU A 41 7.78 -25.88 7.19
C LEU A 41 7.40 -24.67 6.33
N LYS A 42 7.11 -24.89 5.04
CA LYS A 42 6.63 -23.85 4.13
C LYS A 42 5.34 -23.20 4.62
N SER A 43 4.43 -23.92 5.27
CA SER A 43 3.19 -23.32 5.78
C SER A 43 3.42 -22.23 6.84
N PHE A 44 4.52 -22.31 7.60
CA PHE A 44 4.96 -21.25 8.51
C PHE A 44 5.51 -20.06 7.73
N ASP A 45 6.39 -20.29 6.75
CA ASP A 45 7.02 -19.23 5.95
C ASP A 45 5.99 -18.47 5.07
N ASP A 46 5.07 -19.18 4.40
CA ASP A 46 3.97 -18.61 3.63
C ASP A 46 3.08 -17.70 4.53
N LYS A 47 2.89 -18.05 5.81
CA LYS A 47 2.11 -17.26 6.78
C LYS A 47 2.91 -16.08 7.36
N ILE A 48 4.22 -16.21 7.56
CA ILE A 48 5.11 -15.10 7.98
C ILE A 48 5.15 -14.02 6.89
N GLU A 49 5.30 -14.41 5.62
CA GLU A 49 5.29 -13.47 4.50
C GLU A 49 3.89 -12.87 4.25
N LEU A 50 2.80 -13.63 4.45
CA LEU A 50 1.44 -13.06 4.45
C LEU A 50 1.29 -11.98 5.52
N ASN A 51 1.73 -12.23 6.76
CA ASN A 51 1.70 -11.23 7.84
C ASN A 51 2.49 -9.96 7.48
N ARG A 52 3.67 -10.13 6.86
CA ARG A 52 4.48 -9.01 6.37
C ARG A 52 3.75 -8.17 5.33
N GLN A 53 3.09 -8.80 4.36
CA GLN A 53 2.29 -8.12 3.34
C GLN A 53 1.05 -7.44 3.92
N THR A 54 0.41 -8.05 4.95
CA THR A 54 -0.67 -7.41 5.71
C THR A 54 -0.15 -6.15 6.43
N ASN A 55 1.00 -6.21 7.09
CA ASN A 55 1.56 -5.06 7.82
C ASN A 55 1.92 -3.90 6.89
N GLN A 56 2.57 -4.19 5.76
CA GLN A 56 2.83 -3.19 4.71
C GLN A 56 1.53 -2.58 4.16
N THR A 57 0.45 -3.36 4.05
CA THR A 57 -0.85 -2.88 3.61
C THR A 57 -1.52 -1.99 4.66
N LEU A 58 -1.45 -2.34 5.94
CA LEU A 58 -2.00 -1.57 7.06
C LEU A 58 -1.30 -0.21 7.21
N GLU A 59 0.04 -0.19 7.17
CA GLU A 59 0.80 1.07 7.22
C GLU A 59 0.48 1.97 6.02
N ALA A 60 0.40 1.39 4.81
CA ALA A 60 0.05 2.14 3.60
C ALA A 60 -1.38 2.72 3.65
N ILE A 61 -2.34 2.03 4.26
CA ILE A 61 -3.70 2.55 4.49
C ILE A 61 -3.66 3.72 5.48
N ALA A 62 -2.94 3.59 6.60
CA ALA A 62 -2.78 4.68 7.57
C ALA A 62 -2.06 5.91 6.96
N GLN A 63 -1.03 5.69 6.14
CA GLN A 63 -0.35 6.75 5.38
C GLN A 63 -1.27 7.41 4.36
N ALA A 64 -2.13 6.65 3.68
CA ALA A 64 -3.12 7.20 2.76
C ALA A 64 -4.14 8.07 3.51
N ILE A 65 -4.71 7.60 4.62
CA ILE A 65 -5.62 8.40 5.46
C ILE A 65 -4.94 9.69 5.94
N TYR A 66 -3.67 9.61 6.36
CA TYR A 66 -2.91 10.80 6.74
C TYR A 66 -2.78 11.79 5.57
N LYS A 67 -2.41 11.31 4.37
CA LYS A 67 -2.26 12.15 3.19
C LYS A 67 -3.59 12.80 2.79
N GLU A 68 -4.67 12.02 2.71
CA GLU A 68 -6.01 12.55 2.40
C GLU A 68 -6.38 13.68 3.37
N TRP A 69 -6.25 13.46 4.68
CA TRP A 69 -6.79 14.39 5.67
C TRP A 69 -5.88 15.60 5.95
N PHE A 70 -4.56 15.42 6.00
CA PHE A 70 -3.62 16.44 6.48
C PHE A 70 -2.73 17.08 5.39
N VAL A 71 -2.73 16.52 4.17
CA VAL A 71 -1.94 17.03 3.03
C VAL A 71 -2.85 17.45 1.86
N ASP A 72 -3.80 16.60 1.47
CA ASP A 72 -4.70 16.84 0.33
C ASP A 72 -6.02 17.54 0.76
N PHE A 73 -6.28 17.66 2.06
CA PHE A 73 -7.51 18.18 2.68
C PHE A 73 -8.82 17.58 2.12
N ARG A 74 -8.79 16.28 1.81
CA ARG A 74 -9.94 15.47 1.38
C ARG A 74 -10.42 14.63 2.55
N PHE A 75 -11.73 14.69 2.83
CA PHE A 75 -12.31 14.16 4.06
C PHE A 75 -13.39 13.07 3.85
N PRO A 76 -13.13 12.01 3.03
CA PRO A 76 -14.12 10.97 2.76
C PRO A 76 -14.51 10.24 4.05
N HIS A 77 -15.81 10.26 4.39
CA HIS A 77 -16.40 9.66 5.59
C HIS A 77 -15.71 10.05 6.92
N SER A 78 -15.06 11.21 6.95
CA SER A 78 -14.18 11.61 8.06
C SER A 78 -14.97 12.12 9.27
N PRO A 79 -14.61 11.75 10.52
CA PRO A 79 -15.29 12.19 11.74
C PRO A 79 -14.90 13.62 12.20
N LEU A 80 -13.91 14.23 11.54
CA LEU A 80 -13.22 15.45 11.96
C LEU A 80 -14.17 16.63 12.19
N GLU A 81 -13.78 17.52 13.09
CA GLU A 81 -14.49 18.74 13.42
C GLU A 81 -14.19 19.85 12.40
N GLY A 82 -15.19 20.70 12.13
CA GLY A 82 -15.15 21.75 11.10
C GLY A 82 -15.47 21.26 9.67
N CYS A 83 -15.30 19.97 9.38
CA CYS A 83 -15.51 19.41 8.04
C CYS A 83 -16.86 18.65 7.87
N PRO A 84 -17.27 18.33 6.62
CA PRO A 84 -18.64 17.93 6.30
C PRO A 84 -19.03 16.56 6.83
N LYS A 85 -19.91 16.53 7.84
CA LYS A 85 -20.43 15.29 8.44
C LYS A 85 -21.59 14.72 7.61
N GLY A 86 -21.25 14.19 6.44
CA GLY A 86 -22.16 13.46 5.56
C GLY A 86 -22.12 13.94 4.10
N GLY A 87 -22.51 13.10 3.13
CA GLY A 87 -23.02 11.73 3.31
C GLY A 87 -23.22 10.98 1.98
N VAL A 88 -23.84 9.80 2.09
CA VAL A 88 -24.25 8.98 0.94
C VAL A 88 -25.49 9.62 0.29
N ASP A 89 -25.59 9.58 -1.04
CA ASP A 89 -26.81 9.94 -1.77
C ASP A 89 -28.01 9.14 -1.26
N LYS A 90 -29.01 9.83 -0.69
CA LYS A 90 -30.28 9.23 -0.26
C LYS A 90 -31.23 8.94 -1.46
N GLY A 91 -30.66 8.51 -2.58
CA GLY A 91 -31.37 8.18 -3.82
C GLY A 91 -31.47 6.68 -4.13
N TRP A 92 -30.67 5.82 -3.48
CA TRP A 92 -30.66 4.38 -3.75
C TRP A 92 -31.71 3.63 -2.91
N GLN A 93 -32.96 3.64 -3.37
CA GLN A 93 -33.95 2.66 -2.92
C GLN A 93 -33.76 1.36 -3.69
N ALA A 94 -33.34 0.30 -3.00
CA ALA A 94 -33.32 -1.05 -3.56
C ALA A 94 -34.75 -1.54 -3.83
N LYS A 95 -35.02 -2.06 -5.03
CA LYS A 95 -36.24 -2.81 -5.31
C LYS A 95 -36.05 -4.26 -4.79
N PRO A 96 -36.90 -4.75 -3.88
CA PRO A 96 -36.75 -6.07 -3.28
C PRO A 96 -37.50 -7.15 -4.08
N ASP A 97 -37.14 -7.33 -5.35
CA ASP A 97 -37.62 -8.45 -6.17
C ASP A 97 -36.48 -9.48 -6.28
N GLY A 98 -36.61 -10.59 -5.53
CA GLY A 98 -35.55 -11.58 -5.39
C GLY A 98 -35.51 -12.63 -6.50
N VAL A 99 -34.31 -13.16 -6.76
CA VAL A 99 -34.13 -14.47 -7.41
C VAL A 99 -33.09 -15.23 -6.60
N ASP A 100 -33.47 -16.41 -6.12
CA ASP A 100 -32.61 -17.31 -5.35
C ASP A 100 -31.73 -18.16 -6.30
N SER A 101 -30.62 -18.68 -5.79
CA SER A 101 -29.76 -19.71 -6.41
C SER A 101 -29.25 -19.48 -7.85
N LEU A 102 -27.94 -19.21 -8.00
CA LEU A 102 -27.17 -19.64 -9.16
C LEU A 102 -25.78 -20.13 -8.73
N GLN A 103 -25.49 -21.41 -8.96
CA GLN A 103 -24.16 -21.97 -8.78
C GLN A 103 -23.27 -21.58 -9.96
N LEU A 104 -22.06 -21.09 -9.70
CA LEU A 104 -21.06 -20.85 -10.75
C LEU A 104 -20.24 -22.12 -10.96
N THR A 105 -20.55 -22.87 -12.02
CA THR A 105 -19.78 -24.04 -12.44
C THR A 105 -18.45 -23.62 -13.08
N SER A 106 -17.44 -24.48 -12.93
CA SER A 106 -16.08 -24.20 -13.39
C SER A 106 -15.95 -24.21 -14.92
N VAL A 107 -15.36 -23.16 -15.49
CA VAL A 107 -14.88 -23.14 -16.89
C VAL A 107 -13.36 -23.26 -16.87
N SER A 108 -12.82 -24.20 -17.65
CA SER A 108 -11.37 -24.47 -17.73
C SER A 108 -10.68 -23.66 -18.84
N PRO A 109 -9.51 -23.03 -18.62
CA PRO A 109 -8.82 -22.19 -19.64
C PRO A 109 -8.23 -22.91 -20.86
N ALA A 110 -8.66 -24.12 -21.20
CA ALA A 110 -7.92 -25.06 -22.04
C ALA A 110 -8.13 -24.94 -23.56
N SER A 111 -9.06 -24.08 -24.04
CA SER A 111 -9.59 -24.14 -25.41
C SER A 111 -9.33 -22.91 -26.30
N TRP A 112 -8.36 -22.06 -25.98
CA TRP A 112 -8.06 -20.84 -26.73
C TRP A 112 -6.68 -20.89 -27.40
N GLN A 113 -6.65 -20.74 -28.73
CA GLN A 113 -5.42 -20.80 -29.51
C GLN A 113 -4.53 -19.57 -29.25
N LYS A 114 -3.22 -19.80 -29.12
CA LYS A 114 -2.23 -18.72 -29.20
C LYS A 114 -2.20 -18.20 -30.65
N ASN A 115 -2.26 -16.87 -30.81
CA ASN A 115 -2.09 -16.11 -32.06
C ASN A 115 -3.29 -16.09 -33.03
N SER A 116 -4.34 -15.34 -32.68
CA SER A 116 -4.84 -14.18 -33.46
C SER A 116 -6.11 -13.65 -32.76
N LEU A 117 -6.42 -12.35 -32.76
CA LEU A 117 -6.06 -11.30 -33.73
C LEU A 117 -4.98 -10.31 -33.24
N PHE A 118 -4.52 -9.47 -34.18
CA PHE A 118 -3.63 -8.31 -34.03
C PHE A 118 -2.15 -8.53 -33.60
N PRO A 119 -1.30 -8.99 -34.55
CA PRO A 119 0.14 -8.79 -34.47
C PRO A 119 0.55 -7.36 -34.82
N PHE A 120 1.58 -6.84 -34.15
CA PHE A 120 2.44 -5.72 -34.57
C PHE A 120 1.78 -4.49 -35.24
N TRP A 121 1.01 -3.72 -34.45
CA TRP A 121 1.24 -2.28 -34.45
C TRP A 121 2.22 -1.94 -33.32
N THR A 122 3.40 -1.42 -33.67
CA THR A 122 4.22 -0.68 -32.70
C THR A 122 3.52 0.64 -32.43
N LEU A 123 2.56 0.63 -31.49
CA LEU A 123 1.96 1.83 -30.93
C LEU A 123 3.08 2.84 -30.62
N PRO A 124 3.01 4.08 -31.13
CA PRO A 124 4.09 5.04 -30.97
C PRO A 124 4.38 5.24 -29.49
N LYS A 125 5.65 5.30 -29.08
CA LYS A 125 6.05 5.32 -27.67
C LYS A 125 7.12 6.36 -27.43
N ASN A 126 6.72 7.48 -26.82
CA ASN A 126 7.70 8.46 -26.35
C ASN A 126 8.48 7.88 -25.15
N ARG A 127 9.77 7.60 -25.36
CA ARG A 127 10.63 6.95 -24.37
C ARG A 127 10.91 7.81 -23.14
N THR A 128 10.77 9.14 -23.22
CA THR A 128 10.93 10.01 -22.03
C THR A 128 9.85 9.76 -20.96
N LEU A 129 8.70 9.22 -21.36
CA LEU A 129 7.61 8.83 -20.46
C LEU A 129 7.85 7.47 -19.78
N GLN A 130 8.96 6.77 -20.06
CA GLN A 130 9.23 5.44 -19.51
C GLN A 130 9.51 5.43 -18.01
N GLU A 131 10.00 6.54 -17.45
CA GLU A 131 10.18 6.69 -16.00
C GLU A 131 8.86 7.04 -15.33
N ARG A 132 8.14 8.04 -15.85
CA ARG A 132 6.77 8.40 -15.42
C ARG A 132 5.79 7.22 -15.48
N SER A 133 5.90 6.33 -16.47
CA SER A 133 5.13 5.08 -16.56
C SER A 133 5.50 4.08 -15.46
N LYS A 134 6.77 3.99 -15.04
CA LYS A 134 7.19 3.20 -13.87
C LYS A 134 6.72 3.84 -12.56
N GLU A 135 6.68 5.16 -12.49
CA GLU A 135 6.18 5.92 -11.33
C GLU A 135 4.68 5.72 -11.15
N LEU A 136 3.85 5.87 -12.19
CA LEU A 136 2.40 5.65 -12.10
C LEU A 136 2.05 4.24 -11.58
N ARG A 137 2.80 3.21 -11.99
CA ARG A 137 2.68 1.85 -11.39
C ARG A 137 2.92 1.84 -9.87
N LYS A 138 3.80 2.69 -9.36
CA LYS A 138 4.14 2.86 -7.93
C LYS A 138 3.22 3.86 -7.19
N GLN A 139 2.57 4.79 -7.90
CA GLN A 139 1.72 5.84 -7.28
C GLN A 139 0.49 5.28 -6.55
N GLY A 140 0.18 3.99 -6.70
CA GLY A 140 -0.67 3.26 -5.74
C GLY A 140 -2.14 3.64 -5.73
N ILE A 141 -2.62 4.39 -6.74
CA ILE A 141 -4.01 4.83 -6.91
C ILE A 141 -4.94 3.65 -6.65
N LEU A 142 -5.76 3.74 -5.60
CA LEU A 142 -6.39 2.56 -5.00
C LEU A 142 -7.34 1.86 -5.98
N SER A 143 -8.06 2.62 -6.79
CA SER A 143 -8.92 2.09 -7.85
C SER A 143 -8.12 1.30 -8.89
N GLU A 144 -7.02 1.86 -9.43
CA GLU A 144 -6.11 1.10 -10.29
C GLU A 144 -5.54 -0.15 -9.59
N VAL A 145 -5.14 -0.05 -8.32
CA VAL A 145 -4.53 -1.18 -7.59
C VAL A 145 -5.55 -2.29 -7.33
N VAL A 146 -6.81 -1.96 -7.08
CA VAL A 146 -7.92 -2.94 -6.96
C VAL A 146 -8.28 -3.51 -8.33
N PHE A 147 -8.33 -2.69 -9.39
CA PHE A 147 -8.48 -3.16 -10.78
C PHE A 147 -7.38 -4.18 -11.10
N TRP A 148 -6.11 -3.80 -10.90
CA TRP A 148 -4.95 -4.63 -11.16
C TRP A 148 -4.95 -5.92 -10.34
N LYS A 149 -5.18 -5.85 -9.02
CA LYS A 149 -5.21 -7.05 -8.16
C LYS A 149 -6.29 -8.05 -8.60
N THR A 150 -7.43 -7.56 -9.10
CA THR A 150 -8.55 -8.37 -9.58
C THR A 150 -8.30 -8.94 -10.99
N PHE A 151 -7.92 -8.10 -11.96
CA PHE A 151 -7.88 -8.45 -13.39
C PHE A 151 -6.54 -9.02 -13.88
N LYS A 152 -5.42 -8.87 -13.14
CA LYS A 152 -4.10 -9.40 -13.55
C LYS A 152 -4.01 -10.92 -13.70
N ASP A 153 -4.95 -11.68 -13.14
CA ASP A 153 -4.91 -13.14 -13.18
C ASP A 153 -5.47 -13.67 -14.49
N LYS A 154 -4.58 -13.89 -15.46
CA LYS A 154 -4.89 -14.47 -16.78
C LYS A 154 -5.73 -15.75 -16.68
N LYS A 155 -5.56 -16.58 -15.63
CA LYS A 155 -6.33 -17.83 -15.48
C LYS A 155 -7.80 -17.58 -15.12
N LYS A 156 -8.13 -16.40 -14.60
CA LYS A 156 -9.50 -15.96 -14.28
C LYS A 156 -10.12 -15.08 -15.38
N LEU A 157 -9.32 -14.23 -16.03
CA LEU A 157 -9.79 -13.29 -17.05
C LEU A 157 -9.75 -13.87 -18.48
N GLY A 158 -8.91 -14.87 -18.74
CA GLY A 158 -8.66 -15.43 -20.08
C GLY A 158 -7.66 -14.63 -20.93
N TRP A 159 -7.51 -13.33 -20.66
CA TRP A 159 -6.63 -12.41 -21.38
C TRP A 159 -5.50 -11.87 -20.49
N ASP A 160 -4.38 -11.48 -21.13
CA ASP A 160 -3.37 -10.64 -20.48
C ASP A 160 -3.84 -9.18 -20.50
N ILE A 161 -3.56 -8.46 -19.42
CA ILE A 161 -3.83 -7.03 -19.29
C ILE A 161 -2.53 -6.34 -18.85
N ASP A 162 -2.16 -5.26 -19.54
CA ASP A 162 -1.00 -4.43 -19.20
C ASP A 162 -1.44 -3.20 -18.39
N ARG A 163 -0.67 -2.82 -17.37
CA ARG A 163 -0.90 -1.61 -16.56
C ARG A 163 0.04 -0.47 -16.97
N GLN A 164 -0.46 0.76 -17.01
CA GLN A 164 0.26 2.03 -17.20
C GLN A 164 1.10 2.08 -18.48
N VAL A 165 0.43 1.91 -19.63
CA VAL A 165 1.03 1.72 -20.95
C VAL A 165 1.23 3.06 -21.66
N ILE A 166 2.39 3.24 -22.30
CA ILE A 166 2.70 4.45 -23.08
C ILE A 166 2.11 4.29 -24.49
N ILE A 167 1.31 5.26 -24.92
CA ILE A 167 0.72 5.36 -26.26
C ILE A 167 0.84 6.82 -26.73
N GLY A 168 1.61 7.06 -27.79
CA GLY A 168 2.03 8.38 -28.24
C GLY A 168 2.83 9.13 -27.17
N ASN A 169 2.31 10.31 -26.81
CA ASN A 169 2.79 11.17 -25.72
C ASN A 169 1.93 11.03 -24.44
N PHE A 170 1.14 9.96 -24.34
CA PHE A 170 0.23 9.70 -23.25
C PHE A 170 0.60 8.39 -22.53
N ILE A 171 0.09 8.24 -21.31
CA ILE A 171 0.17 7.01 -20.52
C ILE A 171 -1.26 6.69 -20.12
N VAL A 172 -1.70 5.45 -20.36
CA VAL A 172 -3.07 4.99 -20.10
C VAL A 172 -3.07 3.91 -19.02
N ASP A 173 -4.07 3.92 -18.14
CA ASP A 173 -4.04 3.16 -16.88
C ASP A 173 -3.98 1.65 -17.11
N PHE A 174 -4.80 1.13 -18.02
CA PHE A 174 -4.74 -0.27 -18.45
C PHE A 174 -4.99 -0.45 -19.95
N PHE A 175 -4.41 -1.52 -20.51
CA PHE A 175 -4.51 -1.88 -21.91
C PHE A 175 -4.69 -3.38 -22.09
N ILE A 176 -5.65 -3.74 -22.95
CA ILE A 176 -5.80 -5.02 -23.63
C ILE A 176 -5.79 -4.66 -25.14
N PRO A 177 -5.37 -5.53 -26.08
CA PRO A 177 -5.47 -5.24 -27.51
C PRO A 177 -6.83 -4.61 -27.90
N GLU A 178 -6.76 -3.46 -28.60
CA GLU A 178 -7.87 -2.55 -28.95
C GLU A 178 -8.65 -1.86 -27.81
N LEU A 179 -8.56 -2.32 -26.56
CA LEU A 179 -9.29 -1.77 -25.41
C LEU A 179 -8.36 -1.03 -24.43
N VAL A 180 -8.55 0.29 -24.33
CA VAL A 180 -7.92 1.11 -23.28
C VAL A 180 -8.91 1.28 -22.14
N PHE A 181 -8.51 0.98 -20.90
CA PHE A 181 -9.31 1.28 -19.72
C PHE A 181 -8.62 2.37 -18.90
N GLU A 182 -9.24 3.55 -18.84
CA GLU A 182 -8.82 4.66 -17.97
C GLU A 182 -9.65 4.59 -16.68
N ILE A 183 -9.03 4.60 -15.50
CA ILE A 183 -9.73 4.44 -14.22
C ILE A 183 -10.02 5.81 -13.62
N ASP A 184 -10.92 6.54 -14.28
CA ASP A 184 -11.25 7.94 -13.98
C ASP A 184 -11.55 8.18 -12.48
N GLY A 185 -10.58 8.77 -11.79
CA GLY A 185 -10.80 9.51 -10.55
C GLY A 185 -11.31 10.91 -10.88
N SER A 186 -12.47 11.29 -10.35
CA SER A 186 -13.22 12.48 -10.75
C SER A 186 -12.38 13.76 -10.70
N SER A 187 -12.09 14.35 -11.87
CA SER A 187 -11.23 15.53 -12.02
C SER A 187 -11.81 16.56 -13.00
N HIS A 188 -12.53 17.55 -12.47
CA HIS A 188 -12.53 18.90 -13.04
C HIS A 188 -11.43 19.71 -12.31
N ASN A 189 -10.66 20.60 -12.93
CA ASN A 189 -10.84 21.25 -14.23
C ASN A 189 -9.50 21.39 -15.00
N ASP A 190 -9.46 22.25 -16.03
CA ASP A 190 -8.26 22.79 -16.69
C ASP A 190 -7.38 21.80 -17.49
N LYS A 191 -7.98 20.70 -17.98
CA LYS A 191 -7.35 19.81 -18.98
C LYS A 191 -8.20 19.52 -20.24
N GLN A 192 -9.36 20.16 -20.42
CA GLN A 192 -10.27 19.86 -21.53
C GLN A 192 -9.57 19.78 -22.91
N GLU A 193 -8.68 20.73 -23.23
CA GLU A 193 -7.98 20.73 -24.51
C GLU A 193 -6.90 19.63 -24.62
N TYR A 194 -6.30 19.22 -23.49
CA TYR A 194 -5.33 18.11 -23.42
C TYR A 194 -6.03 16.75 -23.54
N ASP A 195 -7.15 16.57 -22.83
CA ASP A 195 -7.94 15.34 -22.84
C ASP A 195 -8.65 15.16 -24.19
N GLN A 196 -9.14 16.23 -24.83
CA GLN A 196 -9.64 16.18 -26.21
C GLN A 196 -8.53 15.76 -27.19
N LYS A 197 -7.31 16.30 -27.05
CA LYS A 197 -6.15 15.90 -27.89
C LYS A 197 -5.72 14.45 -27.61
N ARG A 198 -5.81 13.95 -26.37
CA ARG A 198 -5.57 12.54 -26.01
C ARG A 198 -6.62 11.64 -26.64
N ASP A 199 -7.89 11.88 -26.35
CA ASP A 199 -8.98 10.97 -26.69
C ASP A 199 -9.18 10.93 -28.23
N ALA A 200 -8.97 12.03 -28.95
CA ALA A 200 -8.92 12.06 -30.41
C ALA A 200 -7.71 11.29 -31.00
N PHE A 201 -6.53 11.38 -30.37
CA PHE A 201 -5.34 10.63 -30.79
C PHE A 201 -5.46 9.12 -30.56
N LEU A 202 -6.06 8.70 -29.43
CA LEU A 202 -6.35 7.28 -29.18
C LEU A 202 -7.40 6.74 -30.17
N SER A 203 -8.42 7.55 -30.47
CA SER A 203 -9.46 7.20 -31.44
C SER A 203 -8.93 7.06 -32.88
N SER A 204 -7.95 7.87 -33.30
CA SER A 204 -7.35 7.75 -34.63
C SER A 204 -6.46 6.50 -34.80
N LEU A 205 -6.02 5.90 -33.70
CA LEU A 205 -5.37 4.58 -33.65
C LEU A 205 -6.39 3.41 -33.54
N GLN A 206 -7.68 3.68 -33.76
CA GLN A 206 -8.79 2.71 -33.67
C GLN A 206 -8.98 2.08 -32.27
N LEU A 207 -8.39 2.67 -31.23
CA LEU A 207 -8.52 2.18 -29.85
C LEU A 207 -9.83 2.65 -29.20
N LYS A 208 -10.57 1.72 -28.59
CA LYS A 208 -11.80 2.02 -27.85
C LYS A 208 -11.44 2.35 -26.40
N VAL A 209 -11.55 3.62 -26.03
CA VAL A 209 -11.30 4.10 -24.65
C VAL A 209 -12.55 3.88 -23.80
N VAL A 210 -12.41 3.14 -22.71
CA VAL A 210 -13.45 2.82 -21.74
C VAL A 210 -13.06 3.44 -20.39
N ARG A 211 -13.68 4.57 -20.05
CA ARG A 211 -13.52 5.21 -18.75
C ARG A 211 -14.33 4.45 -17.70
N ILE A 212 -13.67 3.80 -16.76
CA ILE A 212 -14.32 3.09 -15.63
C ILE A 212 -14.16 3.97 -14.39
N PRO A 213 -15.23 4.52 -13.80
CA PRO A 213 -15.10 5.39 -12.64
C PRO A 213 -14.41 4.66 -11.48
N GLY A 214 -13.39 5.28 -10.90
CA GLY A 214 -12.61 4.64 -9.82
C GLY A 214 -13.47 4.24 -8.61
N LYS A 215 -14.55 4.98 -8.35
CA LYS A 215 -15.60 4.64 -7.36
C LYS A 215 -16.26 3.27 -7.60
N ASP A 216 -16.47 2.88 -8.85
CA ASP A 216 -17.17 1.64 -9.20
C ASP A 216 -16.22 0.45 -9.10
N VAL A 217 -14.93 0.65 -9.41
CA VAL A 217 -13.87 -0.33 -9.14
C VAL A 217 -13.72 -0.61 -7.64
N LEU A 218 -13.88 0.42 -6.80
CA LEU A 218 -13.72 0.30 -5.34
C LEU A 218 -14.98 -0.20 -4.62
N GLY A 219 -16.16 0.31 -5.00
CA GLY A 219 -17.44 -0.01 -4.36
C GLY A 219 -18.26 -1.13 -5.01
N ASN A 220 -17.94 -1.51 -6.25
CA ASN A 220 -18.69 -2.48 -7.04
C ASN A 220 -17.77 -3.33 -7.93
N ILE A 221 -16.67 -3.86 -7.36
CA ILE A 221 -15.66 -4.63 -8.11
C ILE A 221 -16.26 -5.85 -8.84
N GLU A 222 -17.32 -6.46 -8.29
CA GLU A 222 -18.07 -7.56 -8.92
C GLU A 222 -18.90 -7.08 -10.13
N GLY A 223 -19.53 -5.91 -10.04
CA GLY A 223 -20.20 -5.27 -11.18
C GLY A 223 -19.21 -4.85 -12.27
N VAL A 224 -18.04 -4.33 -11.88
CA VAL A 224 -16.94 -4.03 -12.81
C VAL A 224 -16.35 -5.30 -13.42
N TRP A 225 -16.23 -6.40 -12.66
CA TRP A 225 -15.84 -7.71 -13.18
C TRP A 225 -16.80 -8.17 -14.28
N ARG A 226 -18.12 -8.15 -14.01
CA ARG A 226 -19.15 -8.48 -15.01
C ARG A 226 -19.16 -7.52 -16.21
N PHE A 227 -18.90 -6.24 -16.00
CA PHE A 227 -18.82 -5.24 -17.06
C PHE A 227 -17.61 -5.44 -17.99
N VAL A 228 -16.41 -5.60 -17.42
CA VAL A 228 -15.15 -5.80 -18.17
C VAL A 228 -15.14 -7.16 -18.87
N THR A 229 -15.52 -8.24 -18.20
CA THR A 229 -15.60 -9.57 -18.82
C THR A 229 -16.63 -9.62 -19.96
N ARG A 230 -17.79 -8.95 -19.79
CA ARG A 230 -18.77 -8.79 -20.87
C ARG A 230 -18.21 -7.95 -22.03
N LEU A 231 -17.57 -6.81 -21.78
CA LEU A 231 -16.96 -5.98 -22.85
C LEU A 231 -15.88 -6.74 -23.63
N ILE A 232 -15.02 -7.49 -22.96
CA ILE A 232 -13.99 -8.32 -23.60
C ILE A 232 -14.67 -9.41 -24.45
N LYS A 233 -15.70 -10.09 -23.91
CA LYS A 233 -16.45 -11.09 -24.65
C LYS A 233 -17.16 -10.50 -25.87
N GLU A 234 -17.89 -9.39 -25.71
CA GLU A 234 -18.56 -8.65 -26.78
C GLU A 234 -17.56 -8.23 -27.86
N ARG A 235 -16.37 -7.73 -27.49
CA ARG A 235 -15.35 -7.36 -28.48
C ARG A 235 -14.78 -8.58 -29.20
N VAL A 236 -14.57 -9.70 -28.51
CA VAL A 236 -14.15 -10.98 -29.12
C VAL A 236 -15.25 -11.54 -30.05
N GLU A 237 -16.53 -11.32 -29.75
CA GLU A 237 -17.67 -11.71 -30.60
C GLU A 237 -17.88 -10.74 -31.79
N GLU A 238 -17.64 -9.42 -31.63
CA GLU A 238 -17.58 -8.43 -32.72
C GLU A 238 -16.43 -8.71 -33.72
N LEU A 239 -15.29 -9.19 -33.20
CA LEU A 239 -14.11 -9.56 -33.97
C LEU A 239 -14.18 -10.99 -34.56
N SER A 240 -15.08 -11.82 -34.03
CA SER A 240 -15.36 -13.14 -34.60
C SER A 240 -16.24 -12.97 -35.85
N PRO A 241 -16.06 -13.79 -36.90
CA PRO A 241 -16.93 -13.73 -38.07
C PRO A 241 -18.38 -14.05 -37.66
N PRO A 242 -19.36 -13.18 -37.98
CA PRO A 242 -20.71 -13.29 -37.44
C PRO A 242 -21.44 -14.55 -37.93
N ARG A 243 -22.10 -15.26 -37.01
CA ARG A 243 -23.11 -16.27 -37.34
C ARG A 243 -24.49 -15.63 -37.53
N PRO A 244 -25.40 -16.20 -38.35
CA PRO A 244 -26.49 -15.41 -38.92
C PRO A 244 -27.71 -15.19 -38.01
N SER A 245 -28.10 -13.91 -37.88
CA SER A 245 -29.47 -13.34 -37.87
C SER A 245 -30.66 -14.06 -37.18
N GLY A 246 -31.36 -13.33 -36.29
CA GLY A 246 -32.75 -13.62 -35.88
C GLY A 246 -33.40 -12.51 -35.01
N THR A 247 -34.44 -11.84 -35.53
CA THR A 247 -35.34 -10.86 -34.87
C THR A 247 -36.80 -11.41 -34.88
N PRO A 248 -37.90 -10.75 -34.40
CA PRO A 248 -38.13 -9.40 -33.82
C PRO A 248 -38.95 -9.46 -32.46
N GLN A 249 -39.74 -8.50 -31.92
CA GLN A 249 -40.09 -7.09 -32.19
C GLN A 249 -40.61 -6.32 -30.93
N GLU A 250 -40.62 -4.99 -31.01
CA GLU A 250 -41.45 -3.90 -30.40
C GLU A 250 -42.32 -4.01 -29.11
N GLY A 251 -42.36 -2.87 -28.39
CA GLY A 251 -43.42 -2.38 -27.49
C GLY A 251 -43.22 -0.88 -27.17
N LYS A 252 -44.28 -0.05 -27.05
CA LYS A 252 -44.19 1.44 -26.97
C LYS A 252 -45.10 2.10 -25.91
N CYS A 253 -44.84 3.39 -25.64
CA CYS A 253 -45.64 4.44 -24.95
C CYS A 253 -45.36 4.66 -23.44
N PRO A 254 -45.70 5.86 -22.87
CA PRO A 254 -45.54 7.23 -23.41
C PRO A 254 -44.87 8.21 -22.38
N PRO A 255 -44.47 9.44 -22.76
CA PRO A 255 -43.72 10.34 -21.88
C PRO A 255 -44.58 11.24 -20.97
N ARG A 256 -44.03 11.67 -19.82
CA ARG A 256 -44.56 12.80 -19.02
C ARG A 256 -43.46 13.68 -18.41
N GLN A 257 -43.45 14.93 -18.86
CA GLN A 257 -43.14 16.19 -18.16
C GLN A 257 -41.99 16.21 -17.12
N ALA A 258 -40.95 16.98 -17.44
CA ALA A 258 -39.93 17.40 -16.49
C ALA A 258 -40.41 18.58 -15.62
N SER A 259 -39.83 18.72 -14.43
CA SER A 259 -39.76 19.98 -13.66
C SER A 259 -38.50 19.96 -12.78
N PRO A 260 -37.87 21.11 -12.52
CA PRO A 260 -36.48 21.13 -12.06
C PRO A 260 -36.34 20.94 -10.55
N ALA A 261 -35.55 19.96 -10.14
CA ALA A 261 -35.00 19.86 -8.79
C ALA A 261 -33.48 19.98 -8.86
N THR A 262 -32.95 21.14 -8.47
CA THR A 262 -31.50 21.41 -8.45
C THR A 262 -30.81 20.51 -7.42
N PRO A 263 -29.74 19.77 -7.79
CA PRO A 263 -28.94 19.04 -6.80
C PRO A 263 -28.31 20.03 -5.82
N GLN A 264 -28.56 19.85 -4.52
CA GLN A 264 -27.82 20.58 -3.49
C GLN A 264 -26.45 19.92 -3.31
N GLU A 265 -25.37 20.67 -3.54
CA GLU A 265 -24.02 20.20 -3.25
C GLU A 265 -23.91 19.78 -1.78
N GLY A 266 -23.22 18.66 -1.52
CA GLY A 266 -22.71 18.38 -0.18
C GLY A 266 -21.84 19.54 0.27
N LYS A 267 -22.03 20.03 1.51
CA LYS A 267 -21.26 21.15 2.05
C LYS A 267 -19.77 20.88 1.86
N LYS A 268 -19.02 21.86 1.35
CA LYS A 268 -17.55 21.82 1.29
C LYS A 268 -16.99 22.10 2.70
N CYS A 269 -15.79 21.60 3.03
CA CYS A 269 -15.15 22.03 4.28
C CYS A 269 -14.81 23.51 4.16
N GLU A 270 -15.06 24.31 5.20
CA GLU A 270 -14.70 25.73 5.18
C GLU A 270 -13.17 25.84 5.21
N MET A 271 -12.60 26.58 4.26
CA MET A 271 -11.17 26.83 4.14
C MET A 271 -10.85 28.27 4.57
N GLN A 272 -9.61 28.51 4.97
CA GLN A 272 -9.03 29.81 5.27
C GLN A 272 -7.67 29.94 4.57
N ASP A 273 -7.31 31.14 4.13
CA ASP A 273 -6.00 31.39 3.52
C ASP A 273 -4.86 31.30 4.55
N SER A 274 -3.68 30.90 4.11
CA SER A 274 -2.47 30.85 4.94
C SER A 274 -1.19 30.92 4.10
N GLU A 275 -0.03 31.02 4.77
CA GLU A 275 1.30 31.01 4.16
C GLU A 275 1.61 29.73 3.34
N LEU A 276 0.92 28.62 3.63
CA LEU A 276 1.03 27.35 2.89
C LEU A 276 -0.10 27.16 1.86
N GLY A 277 -0.85 28.21 1.55
CA GLY A 277 -2.08 28.16 0.75
C GLY A 277 -3.33 27.90 1.59
N PRO A 278 -4.47 27.53 0.96
CA PRO A 278 -5.72 27.29 1.67
C PRO A 278 -5.63 26.08 2.61
N ILE A 279 -5.96 26.28 3.88
CA ILE A 279 -6.02 25.22 4.91
C ILE A 279 -7.43 25.13 5.53
N PRO A 280 -7.83 24.01 6.14
CA PRO A 280 -9.13 23.90 6.78
C PRO A 280 -9.30 24.91 7.94
N LYS A 281 -10.51 25.44 8.08
CA LYS A 281 -10.83 26.48 9.06
C LYS A 281 -10.57 26.02 10.51
N GLY A 282 -9.93 26.87 11.29
CA GLY A 282 -9.53 26.58 12.68
C GLY A 282 -8.24 25.78 12.83
N TRP A 283 -7.58 25.43 11.72
CA TRP A 283 -6.18 24.96 11.72
C TRP A 283 -5.26 26.19 11.67
N ARG A 284 -3.97 26.01 11.98
CA ARG A 284 -2.96 27.07 11.81
C ARG A 284 -1.74 26.57 11.04
N VAL A 285 -1.00 27.50 10.45
CA VAL A 285 0.41 27.27 10.11
C VAL A 285 1.24 27.50 11.37
N GLY A 286 2.30 26.71 11.54
CA GLY A 286 3.24 26.84 12.66
C GLY A 286 4.55 26.10 12.39
N LYS A 287 5.39 25.96 13.41
CA LYS A 287 6.69 25.30 13.33
C LYS A 287 6.66 23.86 13.87
N LEU A 288 7.49 22.97 13.34
CA LEU A 288 7.57 21.57 13.81
C LEU A 288 7.95 21.49 15.29
N GLY A 289 8.74 22.45 15.78
CA GLY A 289 9.05 22.62 17.21
C GLY A 289 7.87 23.00 18.11
N GLU A 290 6.73 23.44 17.57
CA GLU A 290 5.47 23.57 18.34
C GLU A 290 4.72 22.23 18.48
N VAL A 291 5.02 21.27 17.61
CA VAL A 291 4.28 20.00 17.49
C VAL A 291 4.90 18.90 18.34
N CYS A 292 6.24 18.83 18.40
CA CYS A 292 6.93 17.83 19.20
C CYS A 292 8.35 18.22 19.66
N GLU A 293 8.75 17.66 20.80
CA GLU A 293 10.13 17.69 21.28
C GLU A 293 10.92 16.52 20.68
N PHE A 294 12.10 16.80 20.14
CA PHE A 294 13.11 15.81 19.80
C PHE A 294 14.04 15.64 21.01
N ALA A 295 13.72 14.65 21.86
CA ALA A 295 14.43 14.34 23.09
C ALA A 295 15.60 13.37 22.81
N TYR A 296 16.75 13.58 23.44
CA TYR A 296 17.94 12.76 23.17
C TYR A 296 17.81 11.34 23.72
N GLY A 297 18.19 10.34 22.92
CA GLY A 297 18.46 9.00 23.41
C GLY A 297 19.66 8.94 24.38
N LYS A 298 19.72 7.89 25.20
CA LYS A 298 20.71 7.72 26.28
C LYS A 298 21.85 6.81 25.81
N GLY A 299 23.10 7.13 26.15
CA GLY A 299 24.24 6.29 25.77
C GLY A 299 24.18 4.89 26.40
N LEU A 300 24.13 3.84 25.58
CA LEU A 300 24.17 2.44 25.99
C LEU A 300 25.12 1.63 25.09
N LYS A 301 26.36 1.48 25.57
CA LYS A 301 27.41 0.70 24.90
C LYS A 301 27.00 -0.77 24.76
N PHE A 302 27.57 -1.47 23.78
CA PHE A 302 27.22 -2.87 23.51
C PHE A 302 27.56 -3.79 24.69
N GLU A 303 28.73 -3.57 25.31
CA GLU A 303 29.26 -4.34 26.44
C GLU A 303 28.47 -4.12 27.74
N SER A 304 27.58 -3.11 27.78
CA SER A 304 26.69 -2.80 28.90
C SER A 304 25.27 -3.34 28.71
N ARG A 305 24.98 -4.05 27.62
CA ARG A 305 23.65 -4.61 27.34
C ARG A 305 23.50 -5.97 28.00
N ILE A 306 22.82 -5.98 29.13
CA ILE A 306 22.18 -7.19 29.67
C ILE A 306 21.01 -7.54 28.74
N ASP A 307 20.95 -8.77 28.23
CA ASP A 307 19.86 -9.22 27.35
C ASP A 307 18.49 -9.15 28.05
N GLY A 308 17.41 -9.01 27.28
CA GLY A 308 16.06 -8.85 27.80
C GLY A 308 15.01 -8.48 26.76
N LYS A 309 13.83 -8.11 27.24
CA LYS A 309 12.62 -7.98 26.41
C LYS A 309 12.44 -6.63 25.70
N TYR A 310 13.26 -5.63 25.98
CA TYR A 310 13.08 -4.27 25.44
C TYR A 310 14.05 -3.98 24.30
N PRO A 311 13.61 -3.47 23.13
CA PRO A 311 14.50 -3.17 22.01
C PRO A 311 15.37 -1.94 22.31
N VAL A 312 16.65 -2.06 21.98
CA VAL A 312 17.60 -0.95 21.90
C VAL A 312 17.51 -0.37 20.49
N VAL A 313 17.14 0.90 20.36
CA VAL A 313 16.80 1.52 19.06
C VAL A 313 17.88 2.52 18.65
N GLY A 314 18.52 2.25 17.51
CA GLY A 314 19.49 3.12 16.86
C GLY A 314 18.91 3.77 15.60
N SER A 315 19.71 4.59 14.93
CA SER A 315 19.29 5.42 13.79
C SER A 315 18.76 4.66 12.56
N ASN A 316 18.96 3.35 12.51
CA ASN A 316 18.62 2.48 11.39
C ASN A 316 17.79 1.25 11.83
N GLY A 317 17.04 1.38 12.94
CA GLY A 317 16.19 0.32 13.48
C GLY A 317 16.67 -0.21 14.83
N ILE A 318 16.17 -1.39 15.19
CA ILE A 318 16.54 -2.10 16.42
C ILE A 318 17.97 -2.64 16.27
N VAL A 319 18.84 -2.32 17.22
CA VAL A 319 20.27 -2.69 17.23
C VAL A 319 20.65 -3.66 18.35
N GLY A 320 19.66 -4.31 18.96
CA GLY A 320 19.80 -5.28 20.04
C GLY A 320 18.67 -5.18 21.07
N THR A 321 18.83 -5.92 22.16
CA THR A 321 17.90 -6.03 23.29
C THR A 321 18.50 -5.45 24.58
N HIS A 322 17.64 -5.16 25.56
CA HIS A 322 18.04 -4.84 26.92
C HIS A 322 17.01 -5.29 27.98
N ALA A 323 17.49 -5.54 29.20
CA ALA A 323 16.69 -5.83 30.39
C ALA A 323 15.87 -4.62 30.89
N GLU A 324 16.39 -3.39 30.71
CA GLU A 324 15.73 -2.13 31.07
C GLU A 324 15.31 -1.32 29.84
N TYR A 325 14.30 -0.46 30.00
CA TYR A 325 13.87 0.52 29.00
C TYR A 325 14.14 1.95 29.51
N PHE A 326 14.14 2.92 28.59
CA PHE A 326 14.31 4.35 28.92
C PHE A 326 13.11 5.20 28.50
N VAL A 327 12.26 4.72 27.60
CA VAL A 327 11.04 5.39 27.14
C VAL A 327 9.88 4.40 27.08
N ASP A 328 8.73 4.78 27.63
CA ASP A 328 7.49 4.02 27.54
C ASP A 328 6.94 3.97 26.10
N GLY A 329 6.34 2.85 25.73
CA GLY A 329 5.77 2.64 24.40
C GLY A 329 4.25 2.79 24.35
N PRO A 330 3.66 2.88 23.14
CA PRO A 330 4.35 2.93 21.86
C PRO A 330 4.93 4.34 21.58
N GLY A 331 6.03 4.40 20.84
CA GLY A 331 6.80 5.63 20.61
C GLY A 331 7.33 5.80 19.19
N VAL A 332 7.79 7.00 18.87
CA VAL A 332 8.45 7.34 17.61
C VAL A 332 9.92 7.68 17.87
N VAL A 333 10.80 7.17 17.01
CA VAL A 333 12.26 7.41 17.05
C VAL A 333 12.71 7.94 15.69
N ILE A 334 13.65 8.88 15.69
CA ILE A 334 14.24 9.45 14.47
C ILE A 334 15.77 9.38 14.49
N GLY A 335 16.35 8.95 13.36
CA GLY A 335 17.80 8.84 13.18
C GLY A 335 18.50 10.20 13.19
N ARG A 336 19.44 10.40 14.12
CA ARG A 336 20.18 11.67 14.31
C ARG A 336 21.62 11.59 13.80
N LYS A 337 22.32 10.47 13.96
CA LYS A 337 23.71 10.25 13.50
C LYS A 337 23.82 8.96 12.70
N GLY A 338 24.67 8.93 11.67
CA GLY A 338 24.74 7.79 10.74
C GLY A 338 23.60 7.90 9.72
N THR A 339 22.58 7.03 9.82
CA THR A 339 21.33 7.21 9.07
C THR A 339 20.57 8.42 9.62
N ILE A 340 20.38 9.44 8.77
CA ILE A 340 19.76 10.71 9.13
C ILE A 340 18.30 10.71 8.65
N GLY A 341 17.38 11.09 9.54
CA GLY A 341 15.98 11.35 9.20
C GLY A 341 15.11 10.11 8.97
N GLU A 342 15.62 8.91 9.23
CA GLU A 342 14.80 7.69 9.21
C GLU A 342 13.83 7.71 10.40
N VAL A 343 12.53 7.48 10.15
CA VAL A 343 11.45 7.62 11.15
C VAL A 343 10.83 6.26 11.46
N LEU A 344 11.04 5.81 12.69
CA LEU A 344 10.73 4.48 13.18
C LEU A 344 9.56 4.51 14.17
N TRP A 345 8.61 3.60 14.02
CA TRP A 345 7.58 3.34 15.01
C TRP A 345 8.01 2.17 15.90
N ILE A 346 7.84 2.29 17.22
CA ILE A 346 8.23 1.26 18.18
C ILE A 346 7.02 0.92 19.05
N HIS A 347 6.50 -0.30 18.91
CA HIS A 347 5.23 -0.74 19.52
C HIS A 347 5.26 -0.97 21.04
N GLN A 348 6.43 -1.03 21.65
CA GLN A 348 6.64 -1.41 23.05
C GLN A 348 7.68 -0.50 23.71
N ASN A 349 7.74 -0.49 25.05
CA ASN A 349 8.76 0.23 25.81
C ASN A 349 10.16 -0.11 25.30
N PHE A 350 11.04 0.89 25.21
CA PHE A 350 12.27 0.79 24.42
C PHE A 350 13.41 1.65 24.98
N PHE A 351 14.62 1.43 24.46
CA PHE A 351 15.82 2.16 24.83
C PHE A 351 16.43 2.86 23.61
N PRO A 352 16.08 4.14 23.32
CA PRO A 352 16.69 4.89 22.24
C PRO A 352 18.12 5.31 22.63
N ILE A 353 19.10 5.04 21.76
CA ILE A 353 20.52 5.39 22.02
C ILE A 353 20.88 6.80 21.53
N ASP A 354 22.03 7.34 21.95
CA ASP A 354 22.47 8.74 21.72
C ASP A 354 22.61 9.16 20.25
N THR A 355 22.64 8.19 19.33
CA THR A 355 22.59 8.38 17.87
C THR A 355 21.18 8.69 17.34
N THR A 356 20.16 8.73 18.21
CA THR A 356 18.75 8.99 17.88
C THR A 356 18.18 10.16 18.68
N PHE A 357 17.02 10.66 18.23
CA PHE A 357 16.04 11.30 19.11
C PHE A 357 14.81 10.40 19.27
N TYR A 358 14.16 10.44 20.42
CA TYR A 358 12.77 10.00 20.56
C TYR A 358 11.83 11.22 20.62
N ILE A 359 10.59 11.02 20.19
CA ILE A 359 9.62 12.10 20.02
C ILE A 359 8.71 12.18 21.26
N LYS A 360 8.52 13.39 21.80
CA LYS A 360 7.43 13.69 22.74
C LYS A 360 6.45 14.65 22.10
N ASP A 361 5.16 14.47 22.37
CA ASP A 361 4.11 15.40 21.94
C ASP A 361 4.18 16.72 22.71
N LEU A 362 3.94 17.85 22.02
CA LEU A 362 3.75 19.18 22.62
C LEU A 362 2.33 19.73 22.40
N LEU A 363 1.50 19.06 21.58
CA LEU A 363 0.12 19.49 21.31
C LEU A 363 -0.86 19.06 22.42
N GLY A 364 -0.52 18.12 23.29
CA GLY A 364 -1.42 17.57 24.32
C GLY A 364 -2.51 16.68 23.71
N VAL A 365 -2.12 15.76 22.83
CA VAL A 365 -2.97 14.78 22.14
C VAL A 365 -2.69 13.36 22.63
N LYS A 366 -3.58 12.41 22.33
CA LYS A 366 -3.44 11.01 22.76
C LYS A 366 -2.78 10.18 21.67
N GLY A 367 -1.53 9.76 21.91
CA GLY A 367 -0.73 8.94 20.99
C GLY A 367 0.02 9.73 19.93
N LEU A 368 0.98 9.08 19.26
CA LEU A 368 1.97 9.71 18.38
C LEU A 368 1.79 9.38 16.88
N TYR A 369 0.65 8.80 16.46
CA TYR A 369 0.46 8.38 15.06
C TYR A 369 0.49 9.56 14.08
N PHE A 370 -0.14 10.68 14.43
CA PHE A 370 -0.04 11.93 13.66
C PHE A 370 1.42 12.40 13.54
N HIS A 371 2.17 12.42 14.65
CA HIS A 371 3.59 12.78 14.65
C HIS A 371 4.43 11.83 13.79
N TYR A 372 4.17 10.52 13.83
CA TYR A 372 4.85 9.54 13.00
C TYR A 372 4.73 9.86 11.50
N PHE A 373 3.50 10.08 11.02
CA PHE A 373 3.27 10.38 9.60
C PHE A 373 3.68 11.81 9.22
N LEU A 374 3.55 12.79 10.11
CA LEU A 374 4.06 14.14 9.91
C LEU A 374 5.59 14.14 9.77
N LEU A 375 6.30 13.39 10.60
CA LEU A 375 7.75 13.24 10.50
C LEU A 375 8.14 12.47 9.23
N LYS A 376 7.43 11.38 8.88
CA LYS A 376 7.63 10.69 7.60
C LYS A 376 7.35 11.54 6.36
N SER A 377 6.61 12.65 6.47
CA SER A 377 6.39 13.59 5.35
C SER A 377 7.40 14.73 5.27
N GLN A 378 8.43 14.79 6.13
CA GLN A 378 9.48 15.81 6.06
C GLN A 378 10.70 15.32 5.26
N ASP A 379 11.29 16.18 4.43
CA ASP A 379 12.58 15.92 3.79
C ASP A 379 13.75 16.26 4.73
N PHE A 380 13.95 15.43 5.75
CA PHE A 380 15.08 15.58 6.68
C PHE A 380 16.46 15.46 6.03
N LYS A 381 16.55 14.87 4.83
CA LYS A 381 17.82 14.73 4.11
C LYS A 381 18.26 16.09 3.56
N LYS A 382 17.35 16.80 2.89
CA LYS A 382 17.56 18.19 2.43
C LYS A 382 17.82 19.18 3.57
N ILE A 383 17.20 18.99 4.74
CA ILE A 383 17.45 19.83 5.93
C ILE A 383 18.87 19.59 6.47
N SER A 384 19.37 18.35 6.39
CA SER A 384 20.70 18.00 6.92
C SER A 384 21.87 18.44 6.03
N SER A 385 21.68 18.65 4.73
CA SER A 385 22.76 19.02 3.80
C SER A 385 23.33 20.43 4.01
N ASP A 386 22.60 21.32 4.68
CA ASP A 386 23.06 22.67 5.02
C ASP A 386 23.93 22.72 6.29
N SER A 387 24.15 21.58 6.96
CA SER A 387 25.04 21.46 8.14
C SER A 387 26.39 20.85 7.76
N ALA A 388 27.48 21.57 8.06
CA ALA A 388 28.86 21.11 7.83
C ALA A 388 29.29 19.89 8.69
N VAL A 389 28.41 19.37 9.55
CA VAL A 389 28.60 18.15 10.34
C VAL A 389 27.44 17.20 10.04
N PRO A 390 27.68 15.96 9.56
CA PRO A 390 26.62 15.06 9.16
C PRO A 390 25.78 14.57 10.36
N GLY A 391 24.57 15.10 10.47
CA GLY A 391 23.57 14.68 11.45
C GLY A 391 22.28 15.48 11.34
N LEU A 392 21.22 14.99 11.98
CA LEU A 392 19.98 15.76 12.11
C LEU A 392 20.15 16.87 13.16
N ASN A 393 20.26 18.11 12.71
CA ASN A 393 20.25 19.27 13.58
C ASN A 393 18.83 19.54 14.07
N ARG A 394 18.65 19.51 15.40
CA ARG A 394 17.33 19.67 16.03
C ARG A 394 16.68 21.02 15.74
N ASN A 395 17.47 22.10 15.70
CA ASN A 395 16.94 23.44 15.51
C ASN A 395 16.46 23.61 14.06
N GLN A 396 17.28 23.21 13.08
CA GLN A 396 16.88 23.21 11.67
C GLN A 396 15.65 22.33 11.40
N ALA A 397 15.49 21.20 12.11
CA ALA A 397 14.28 20.40 12.04
C ALA A 397 13.06 21.12 12.64
N TYR A 398 13.21 21.82 13.77
CA TYR A 398 12.13 22.59 14.39
C TYR A 398 11.66 23.77 13.52
N ASP A 399 12.57 24.40 12.77
CA ASP A 399 12.29 25.54 11.91
C ASP A 399 11.44 25.21 10.66
N ASN A 400 11.14 23.93 10.40
CA ASN A 400 10.20 23.53 9.36
C ASN A 400 8.80 24.10 9.62
N THR A 401 8.24 24.78 8.60
CA THR A 401 6.84 25.22 8.60
C THR A 401 5.91 24.06 8.28
N VAL A 402 4.89 23.83 9.12
CA VAL A 402 3.92 22.73 9.01
C VAL A 402 2.49 23.23 9.25
N THR A 403 1.50 22.48 8.78
CA THR A 403 0.10 22.66 9.17
C THR A 403 -0.17 21.97 10.51
N ILE A 404 -0.83 22.68 11.44
CA ILE A 404 -1.16 22.21 12.78
C ILE A 404 -2.69 22.13 12.91
N PRO A 405 -3.27 20.91 12.87
CA PRO A 405 -4.71 20.69 13.04
C PRO A 405 -5.19 20.94 14.48
N THR A 406 -6.51 20.92 14.67
CA THR A 406 -7.09 20.94 16.02
C THR A 406 -6.75 19.64 16.79
N LYS A 407 -6.67 19.72 18.12
CA LYS A 407 -6.40 18.54 18.97
C LYS A 407 -7.43 17.42 18.77
N ASN A 408 -8.70 17.79 18.58
CA ASN A 408 -9.79 16.85 18.30
C ASN A 408 -9.57 16.10 16.98
N ASN A 409 -9.12 16.81 15.94
CA ASN A 409 -8.85 16.21 14.64
C ASN A 409 -7.68 15.23 14.67
N ILE A 410 -6.62 15.54 15.43
CA ILE A 410 -5.49 14.62 15.65
C ILE A 410 -5.93 13.40 16.47
N ASN A 411 -6.72 13.59 17.54
CA ASN A 411 -7.20 12.50 18.39
C ASN A 411 -8.08 11.49 17.62
N GLU A 412 -8.99 11.94 16.75
CA GLU A 412 -9.82 11.03 15.94
C GLU A 412 -9.01 10.28 14.86
N PHE A 413 -7.99 10.91 14.25
CA PHE A 413 -7.05 10.21 13.37
C PHE A 413 -6.25 9.15 14.13
N ASN A 414 -5.64 9.52 15.26
CA ASN A 414 -4.86 8.62 16.11
C ASN A 414 -5.68 7.40 16.54
N LYS A 415 -6.95 7.60 16.88
CA LYS A 415 -7.93 6.56 17.26
C LYS A 415 -8.21 5.55 16.14
N ILE A 416 -8.32 5.98 14.89
CA ILE A 416 -8.57 5.11 13.73
C ILE A 416 -7.29 4.35 13.33
N VAL A 417 -6.14 5.02 13.39
CA VAL A 417 -4.85 4.41 13.02
C VAL A 417 -4.33 3.44 14.08
N ARG A 418 -4.63 3.66 15.37
CA ARG A 418 -4.28 2.75 16.47
C ARG A 418 -4.63 1.31 16.14
N ASP A 419 -5.87 1.04 15.74
CA ASP A 419 -6.38 -0.32 15.49
C ASP A 419 -5.61 -1.01 14.34
N MET A 420 -5.09 -0.24 13.38
CA MET A 420 -4.22 -0.76 12.31
C MET A 420 -2.83 -1.13 12.85
N PHE A 421 -2.26 -0.30 13.73
CA PHE A 421 -0.95 -0.53 14.33
C PHE A 421 -0.97 -1.62 15.42
N GLU A 422 -2.08 -1.80 16.14
CA GLU A 422 -2.29 -2.97 17.02
C GLU A 422 -2.30 -4.27 16.21
N ASN A 423 -2.94 -4.27 15.04
CA ASN A 423 -2.88 -5.41 14.11
C ASN A 423 -1.47 -5.64 13.53
N ILE A 424 -0.70 -4.59 13.25
CA ILE A 424 0.73 -4.71 12.86
C ILE A 424 1.52 -5.44 13.96
N GLN A 425 1.40 -4.99 15.21
CA GLN A 425 2.07 -5.58 16.37
C GLN A 425 1.68 -7.06 16.59
N ASN A 426 0.40 -7.38 16.49
CA ASN A 426 -0.10 -8.76 16.62
C ASN A 426 0.47 -9.67 15.54
N ASN A 427 0.56 -9.19 14.30
CA ASN A 427 1.17 -9.91 13.19
C ASN A 427 2.69 -10.10 13.34
N GLU A 428 3.41 -9.12 13.91
CA GLU A 428 4.85 -9.23 14.21
C GLU A 428 5.14 -10.26 15.30
N GLN A 429 4.35 -10.23 16.39
CA GLN A 429 4.43 -11.21 17.47
C GLN A 429 4.10 -12.62 16.96
N GLN A 430 3.05 -12.75 16.13
CA GLN A 430 2.73 -14.02 15.48
C GLN A 430 3.87 -14.50 14.56
N SER A 431 4.46 -13.63 13.74
CA SER A 431 5.58 -14.01 12.86
C SER A 431 6.82 -14.44 13.64
N THR A 432 7.10 -13.78 14.78
CA THR A 432 8.19 -14.19 15.69
C THR A 432 7.93 -15.57 16.29
N ALA A 433 6.69 -15.83 16.75
CA ALA A 433 6.30 -17.11 17.29
C ALA A 433 6.34 -18.24 16.23
N LEU A 434 5.84 -17.97 15.02
CA LEU A 434 5.88 -18.93 13.90
C LEU A 434 7.32 -19.27 13.50
N ALA A 435 8.23 -18.29 13.45
CA ALA A 435 9.65 -18.53 13.17
C ALA A 435 10.30 -19.40 14.27
N ALA A 436 10.07 -19.08 15.54
CA ALA A 436 10.58 -19.87 16.66
C ALA A 436 10.04 -21.33 16.66
N ILE A 437 8.77 -21.52 16.31
CA ILE A 437 8.17 -22.86 16.16
C ILE A 437 8.79 -23.61 14.98
N ARG A 438 8.90 -22.99 13.80
CA ARG A 438 9.54 -23.56 12.59
C ARG A 438 10.97 -24.02 12.90
N ASP A 439 11.75 -23.17 13.55
CA ASP A 439 13.16 -23.43 13.86
C ASP A 439 13.36 -24.48 14.95
N ALA A 440 12.38 -24.65 15.86
CA ALA A 440 12.34 -25.73 16.84
C ALA A 440 11.81 -27.06 16.27
N LEU A 441 10.95 -27.04 15.24
CA LEU A 441 10.41 -28.23 14.58
C LEU A 441 11.37 -28.85 13.59
N LEU A 442 12.04 -28.04 12.75
CA LEU A 442 13.01 -28.51 11.73
C LEU A 442 13.99 -29.58 12.24
N PRO A 443 14.73 -29.41 13.36
CA PRO A 443 15.66 -30.43 13.84
C PRO A 443 14.96 -31.72 14.31
N LYS A 444 13.73 -31.64 14.84
CA LYS A 444 12.97 -32.80 15.34
C LYS A 444 12.36 -33.64 14.21
N LEU A 445 11.92 -32.97 13.17
CA LEU A 445 11.45 -33.58 11.93
C LEU A 445 12.63 -34.26 11.18
N MET A 446 13.79 -33.59 11.10
CA MET A 446 14.99 -34.16 10.47
C MET A 446 15.67 -35.27 11.29
N SER A 447 15.55 -35.25 12.62
CA SER A 447 16.06 -36.32 13.48
C SER A 447 15.13 -37.55 13.49
N GLY A 448 13.83 -37.37 13.28
CA GLY A 448 12.81 -38.41 13.46
C GLY A 448 12.30 -38.53 14.90
N GLU A 449 12.56 -37.52 15.75
CA GLU A 449 11.88 -37.37 17.06
C GLU A 449 10.37 -37.12 16.89
N ILE A 450 9.97 -36.53 15.76
CA ILE A 450 8.58 -36.34 15.35
C ILE A 450 8.42 -37.06 14.00
N ALA A 451 7.52 -38.04 13.96
CA ALA A 451 7.12 -38.73 12.73
C ALA A 451 6.16 -37.87 11.88
N VAL A 452 6.13 -38.15 10.57
CA VAL A 452 5.38 -37.42 9.53
C VAL A 452 4.75 -38.37 8.52
#